data_AF-A0A1F4R3Q7-F1
#
_entry.id   AF-A0A1F4R3Q7-F1
#
_cell.length_a   1.000
_cell.length_b   1.000
_cell.length_c   1.000
_cell.angle_alpha   90.00
_cell.angle_beta   90.00
_cell.angle_gamma   90.00
#
_symmetry.space_group_name_H-M   'P 1'
#
loop_
_entity.id
_entity.type
_entity.pdbx_description
1 polymer ?
#
loop_
_entity_poly.entity_id
_entity_poly.type
_entity_poly.pdbx_seq_one_letter_code
_entity_poly.pdbx_strand_id
1 'polypeptide(L)'
;MFELFETKPDIHVQEKEYKRLLGYPSHYGLNGRARQLADWARQWYAENGRPWIFARQTDSLDISNGHLLIDNTGFSSSSLQHQLAEAKAHAAMLAVVSAGRECEEKARQLWLEEKPDEYFFLEVYGSAVVEYLVTIAGARLCEWAEERGLAVLPHYSPGYTGWDVADQKQLLELILKQNGRHFPAEISILETGMLRPKKSLLAVFGITRQVERARLAEMIPCHGCAMPSCQYRRAPYKNPRRQIEDVVTLQPQVNGDGNGGTSRASLDPNVRYSVSTKALQKWSRERLRLTVLDDRSVKARFRYQGTTCSNMGRPLEFEYHITLEPPDRGYRIADATCAPAAGDDGYTYMCDYIKDSEMLMNTIENERPLPGKPLEDVFKWERQTDPAGCYCKPASRRHKWGLVLQVIHYALVQYENQGVNRQMARSI
;
A
#
# COMPACT_ATOMS: atom_id res chain seq x y z
N MET A 1 25.91 -1.69 -12.06
CA MET A 1 24.84 -0.72 -11.75
C MET A 1 23.53 -1.30 -12.23
N PHE A 2 22.43 -1.16 -11.49
CA PHE A 2 21.14 -1.70 -11.92
C PHE A 2 20.53 -0.84 -13.04
N GLU A 3 19.95 -1.52 -14.03
CA GLU A 3 19.13 -0.91 -15.08
C GLU A 3 17.89 -1.78 -15.33
N LEU A 4 16.78 -1.12 -15.59
CA LEU A 4 15.52 -1.70 -16.05
C LEU A 4 15.20 -1.09 -17.41
N PHE A 5 14.98 -1.93 -18.41
CA PHE A 5 14.51 -1.49 -19.72
C PHE A 5 13.46 -2.44 -20.26
N GLU A 6 12.25 -1.93 -20.44
CA GLU A 6 11.08 -2.71 -20.89
C GLU A 6 10.43 -1.97 -22.05
N THR A 7 10.51 -2.55 -23.25
CA THR A 7 10.09 -1.89 -24.50
C THR A 7 8.65 -2.17 -24.88
N LYS A 8 8.00 -3.12 -24.20
CA LYS A 8 6.59 -3.52 -24.38
C LYS A 8 6.02 -4.06 -23.05
N PRO A 9 5.87 -3.22 -22.01
CA PRO A 9 5.23 -3.62 -20.77
C PRO A 9 3.77 -4.03 -21.03
N ASP A 10 3.31 -5.07 -20.35
CA ASP A 10 1.90 -5.45 -20.34
C ASP A 10 1.07 -4.35 -19.67
N ILE A 11 0.02 -3.88 -20.34
CA ILE A 11 -0.78 -2.74 -19.86
C ILE A 11 -2.08 -3.21 -19.24
N HIS A 12 -2.22 -2.98 -17.94
CA HIS A 12 -3.44 -3.28 -17.19
C HIS A 12 -3.96 -2.05 -16.43
N VAL A 13 -4.41 -1.03 -17.18
CA VAL A 13 -5.04 0.16 -16.58
C VAL A 13 -6.34 -0.25 -15.87
N GLN A 14 -6.43 -0.01 -14.56
CA GLN A 14 -7.64 -0.31 -13.78
C GLN A 14 -8.80 0.60 -14.18
N GLU A 15 -10.02 0.06 -14.27
CA GLU A 15 -11.23 0.83 -14.61
C GLU A 15 -11.46 2.01 -13.66
N LYS A 16 -11.25 1.78 -12.35
CA LYS A 16 -11.38 2.84 -11.34
C LYS A 16 -10.45 4.02 -11.59
N GLU A 17 -9.21 3.75 -12.01
CA GLU A 17 -8.22 4.80 -12.26
C GLU A 17 -8.54 5.56 -13.54
N TYR A 18 -8.93 4.86 -14.60
CA TYR A 18 -9.36 5.53 -15.83
C TYR A 18 -10.61 6.39 -15.60
N LYS A 19 -11.60 5.86 -14.88
CA LYS A 19 -12.81 6.58 -14.49
C LYS A 19 -12.51 7.84 -13.67
N ARG A 20 -11.56 7.74 -12.73
CA ARG A 20 -11.09 8.88 -11.92
C ARG A 20 -10.52 9.99 -12.80
N LEU A 21 -9.71 9.63 -13.79
CA LEU A 21 -9.09 10.59 -14.71
C LEU A 21 -10.09 11.19 -15.72
N LEU A 22 -11.14 10.44 -16.07
CA LEU A 22 -12.28 10.94 -16.85
C LEU A 22 -13.18 11.90 -16.05
N GLY A 23 -12.96 12.04 -14.73
CA GLY A 23 -13.73 12.94 -13.87
C GLY A 23 -15.06 12.38 -13.37
N TYR A 24 -15.31 11.07 -13.51
CA TYR A 24 -16.52 10.45 -13.00
C TYR A 24 -16.41 10.12 -11.50
N PRO A 25 -17.51 10.20 -10.72
CA PRO A 25 -17.54 9.79 -9.32
C PRO A 25 -17.17 8.32 -9.12
N SER A 26 -16.59 7.99 -7.95
CA SER A 26 -16.13 6.63 -7.63
C SER A 26 -17.24 5.57 -7.68
N HIS A 27 -18.47 5.92 -7.31
CA HIS A 27 -19.64 5.03 -7.32
C HIS A 27 -20.40 5.00 -8.65
N TYR A 28 -20.04 5.88 -9.60
CA TYR A 28 -20.73 5.93 -10.89
C TYR A 28 -20.26 4.78 -11.80
N GLY A 29 -21.19 3.99 -12.34
CA GLY A 29 -20.88 2.98 -13.36
C GLY A 29 -20.96 3.60 -14.77
N LEU A 30 -19.92 3.45 -15.57
CA LEU A 30 -19.94 3.91 -16.96
C LEU A 30 -21.01 3.14 -17.74
N ASN A 31 -21.86 3.86 -18.47
CA ASN A 31 -22.93 3.28 -19.28
C ASN A 31 -23.06 4.03 -20.62
N GLY A 32 -23.88 3.47 -21.52
CA GLY A 32 -24.18 4.06 -22.82
C GLY A 32 -22.93 4.47 -23.61
N ARG A 33 -22.93 5.68 -24.14
CA ARG A 33 -21.84 6.23 -24.97
C ARG A 33 -20.50 6.31 -24.21
N ALA A 34 -20.52 6.69 -22.94
CA ALA A 34 -19.29 6.76 -22.14
C ALA A 34 -18.61 5.40 -21.97
N ARG A 35 -19.39 4.34 -21.75
CA ARG A 35 -18.88 2.96 -21.71
C ARG A 35 -18.27 2.55 -23.05
N GLN A 36 -18.98 2.81 -24.15
CA GLN A 36 -18.49 2.50 -25.50
C GLN A 36 -17.16 3.19 -25.81
N LEU A 37 -17.04 4.47 -25.48
CA LEU A 37 -15.81 5.25 -25.71
C LEU A 37 -14.66 4.78 -24.82
N ALA A 38 -14.93 4.44 -23.56
CA ALA A 38 -13.92 3.90 -22.65
C ALA A 38 -13.36 2.55 -23.13
N ASP A 39 -14.24 1.65 -23.57
CA ASP A 39 -13.85 0.35 -24.12
C ASP A 39 -13.08 0.51 -25.43
N TRP A 40 -13.57 1.38 -26.32
CA TRP A 40 -12.90 1.69 -27.59
C TRP A 40 -11.49 2.26 -27.36
N ALA A 41 -11.32 3.23 -26.44
CA ALA A 41 -10.01 3.82 -26.16
C ALA A 41 -9.01 2.79 -25.63
N ARG A 42 -9.48 1.90 -24.73
CA ARG A 42 -8.68 0.78 -24.20
C ARG A 42 -8.27 -0.18 -25.31
N GLN A 43 -9.22 -0.60 -26.14
CA GLN A 43 -8.96 -1.53 -27.24
C GLN A 43 -7.99 -0.92 -28.26
N TRP A 44 -8.26 0.32 -28.68
CA TRP A 44 -7.42 1.03 -29.64
C TRP A 44 -5.98 1.13 -29.13
N TYR A 45 -5.79 1.49 -27.86
CA TYR A 45 -4.45 1.59 -27.28
C TYR A 45 -3.77 0.22 -27.17
N ALA A 46 -4.50 -0.85 -26.82
CA ALA A 46 -3.93 -2.21 -26.77
C ALA A 46 -3.39 -2.67 -28.13
N GLU A 47 -4.07 -2.30 -29.22
CA GLU A 47 -3.67 -2.67 -30.59
C GLU A 47 -2.53 -1.80 -31.14
N ASN A 48 -2.52 -0.51 -30.80
CA ASN A 48 -1.68 0.49 -31.47
C ASN A 48 -0.58 1.10 -30.59
N GLY A 49 -0.74 1.07 -29.27
CA GLY A 49 0.18 1.68 -28.32
C GLY A 49 1.56 1.05 -28.32
N ARG A 50 2.58 1.88 -28.06
CA ARG A 50 3.99 1.46 -27.88
C ARG A 50 4.55 2.00 -26.56
N PRO A 51 4.00 1.55 -25.42
CA PRO A 51 4.50 1.97 -24.11
C PRO A 51 5.91 1.45 -23.86
N TRP A 52 6.66 2.11 -22.99
CA TRP A 52 7.96 1.63 -22.53
C TRP A 52 8.38 2.25 -21.19
N ILE A 53 9.30 1.56 -20.52
CA ILE A 53 9.88 1.94 -19.22
C ILE A 53 11.39 1.88 -19.34
N PHE A 54 12.06 2.90 -18.81
CA PHE A 54 13.48 2.85 -18.51
C PHE A 54 13.73 3.34 -17.08
N ALA A 55 14.58 2.64 -16.34
CA ALA A 55 15.09 3.14 -15.07
C ALA A 55 16.54 2.72 -14.88
N ARG A 56 17.33 3.56 -14.20
CA ARG A 56 18.71 3.27 -13.83
C ARG A 56 19.00 3.69 -12.41
N GLN A 57 19.91 2.99 -11.76
CA GLN A 57 20.47 3.42 -10.49
C GLN A 57 21.45 4.59 -10.71
N THR A 58 21.55 5.48 -9.73
CA THR A 58 22.50 6.59 -9.71
C THR A 58 23.87 6.15 -9.21
N ASP A 59 24.94 6.82 -9.67
CA ASP A 59 26.30 6.67 -9.17
C ASP A 59 26.45 7.30 -7.79
N SER A 60 25.85 8.47 -7.57
CA SER A 60 25.92 9.21 -6.32
C SER A 60 24.61 9.91 -5.95
N LEU A 61 24.39 10.03 -4.64
CA LEU A 61 23.31 10.83 -4.06
C LEU A 61 23.89 11.59 -2.86
N ASP A 62 23.82 12.92 -2.89
CA ASP A 62 24.15 13.79 -1.77
C ASP A 62 22.91 14.62 -1.41
N ILE A 63 22.50 14.48 -0.15
CA ILE A 63 21.33 15.15 0.44
C ILE A 63 21.73 16.00 1.66
N SER A 64 23.03 16.28 1.81
CA SER A 64 23.59 17.02 2.94
C SER A 64 23.27 18.52 2.86
N ASN A 65 23.21 19.16 4.03
CA ASN A 65 23.06 20.62 4.16
C ASN A 65 21.84 21.22 3.43
N GLY A 66 20.77 20.43 3.22
CA GLY A 66 19.56 20.89 2.53
C GLY A 66 19.67 20.92 1.00
N HIS A 67 20.79 20.46 0.43
CA HIS A 67 20.95 20.33 -1.02
C HIS A 67 20.48 18.96 -1.50
N LEU A 68 20.07 18.88 -2.76
CA LEU A 68 19.81 17.62 -3.45
C LEU A 68 20.71 17.54 -4.68
N LEU A 69 21.75 16.71 -4.60
CA LEU A 69 22.64 16.41 -5.72
C LEU A 69 22.50 14.94 -6.11
N ILE A 70 22.22 14.69 -7.38
CA ILE A 70 22.17 13.34 -7.94
C ILE A 70 23.19 13.26 -9.08
N ASP A 71 24.13 12.31 -9.01
CA ASP A 71 25.24 12.19 -9.97
C ASP A 71 25.96 13.55 -10.19
N ASN A 72 26.19 14.28 -9.09
CA ASN A 72 26.76 15.64 -9.03
C ASN A 72 25.94 16.74 -9.72
N THR A 73 24.69 16.46 -10.09
CA THR A 73 23.75 17.43 -10.66
C THR A 73 22.80 17.93 -9.57
N GLY A 74 22.73 19.24 -9.37
CA GLY A 74 21.87 19.83 -8.35
C GLY A 74 20.42 19.99 -8.81
N PHE A 75 19.50 19.73 -7.89
CA PHE A 75 18.06 19.86 -8.09
C PHE A 75 17.44 20.78 -7.04
N SER A 76 16.44 21.55 -7.46
CA SER A 76 15.72 22.55 -6.67
C SER A 76 14.79 21.97 -5.61
N SER A 77 14.58 20.64 -5.58
CA SER A 77 13.50 20.06 -4.78
C SER A 77 13.78 19.97 -3.29
N SER A 78 13.19 20.88 -2.51
CA SER A 78 13.21 20.81 -1.04
C SER A 78 12.37 19.65 -0.51
N SER A 79 11.21 19.38 -1.12
CA SER A 79 10.32 18.28 -0.73
C SER A 79 10.98 16.91 -0.91
N LEU A 80 11.61 16.67 -2.07
CA LEU A 80 12.33 15.42 -2.30
C LEU A 80 13.55 15.32 -1.39
N GLN A 81 14.33 16.39 -1.25
CA GLN A 81 15.49 16.41 -0.35
C GLN A 81 15.10 15.98 1.06
N HIS A 82 14.03 16.57 1.61
CA HIS A 82 13.53 16.24 2.95
C HIS A 82 13.08 14.79 3.04
N GLN A 83 12.29 14.31 2.07
CA GLN A 83 11.82 12.93 2.01
C GLN A 83 12.99 11.93 2.01
N LEU A 84 14.01 12.18 1.18
CA LEU A 84 15.21 11.35 1.10
C LEU A 84 16.00 11.39 2.41
N ALA A 85 16.13 12.56 3.04
CA ALA A 85 16.86 12.74 4.30
C ALA A 85 16.18 12.02 5.47
N GLU A 86 14.86 12.17 5.64
CA GLU A 86 14.09 11.48 6.68
C GLU A 86 14.18 9.95 6.57
N ALA A 87 14.09 9.47 5.34
CA ALA A 87 14.23 8.05 5.01
C ALA A 87 15.67 7.54 5.10
N LYS A 88 16.67 8.42 5.28
CA LYS A 88 18.10 8.10 5.19
C LYS A 88 18.44 7.37 3.89
N ALA A 89 17.92 7.90 2.78
CA ALA A 89 18.23 7.37 1.45
C ALA A 89 19.74 7.47 1.19
N HIS A 90 20.30 6.45 0.57
CA HIS A 90 21.73 6.35 0.28
C HIS A 90 22.02 6.21 -1.21
N ALA A 91 20.98 6.04 -2.02
CA ALA A 91 21.02 5.98 -3.48
C ALA A 91 19.66 6.38 -4.04
N ALA A 92 19.58 6.60 -5.35
CA ALA A 92 18.33 6.84 -6.05
C ALA A 92 18.24 6.00 -7.33
N MET A 93 17.00 5.81 -7.80
CA MET A 93 16.69 5.35 -9.15
C MET A 93 16.10 6.51 -9.93
N LEU A 94 16.60 6.73 -11.14
CA LEU A 94 16.01 7.66 -12.10
C LEU A 94 15.21 6.85 -13.10
N ALA A 95 13.99 7.26 -13.37
CA ALA A 95 13.10 6.57 -14.28
C ALA A 95 12.47 7.53 -15.28
N VAL A 96 12.22 7.00 -16.47
CA VAL A 96 11.35 7.60 -17.48
C VAL A 96 10.38 6.54 -17.98
N VAL A 97 9.12 6.94 -18.09
CA VAL A 97 8.06 6.10 -18.67
C VAL A 97 7.36 6.88 -19.75
N SER A 98 6.88 6.18 -20.78
CA SER A 98 6.09 6.80 -21.85
C SER A 98 5.01 5.85 -22.33
N ALA A 99 3.82 6.39 -22.58
CA ALA A 99 2.73 5.67 -23.25
C ALA A 99 2.94 5.60 -24.78
N GLY A 100 4.05 6.12 -25.31
CA GLY A 100 4.30 6.23 -26.74
C GLY A 100 3.59 7.44 -27.37
N ARG A 101 3.97 7.75 -28.61
CA ARG A 101 3.42 8.90 -29.37
C ARG A 101 2.08 8.58 -30.05
N GLU A 102 1.79 7.30 -30.26
CA GLU A 102 0.71 6.82 -31.10
C GLU A 102 -0.65 7.31 -30.59
N CYS A 103 -0.84 7.26 -29.27
CA CYS A 103 -2.05 7.76 -28.62
C CYS A 103 -2.28 9.25 -28.87
N GLU A 104 -1.21 10.06 -28.85
CA GLU A 104 -1.27 11.51 -29.04
C GLU A 104 -1.51 11.87 -30.50
N GLU A 105 -0.85 11.16 -31.41
CA GLU A 105 -1.03 11.33 -32.85
C GLU A 105 -2.46 10.99 -33.26
N LYS A 106 -3.02 9.89 -32.73
CA LYS A 106 -4.41 9.52 -32.98
C LYS A 106 -5.39 10.48 -32.33
N ALA A 107 -5.14 10.90 -31.08
CA ALA A 107 -5.96 11.91 -30.42
C ALA A 107 -6.00 13.20 -31.27
N ARG A 108 -4.83 13.69 -31.73
CA ARG A 108 -4.76 14.85 -32.63
C ARG A 108 -5.54 14.65 -33.93
N GLN A 109 -5.48 13.45 -34.53
CA GLN A 109 -6.29 13.12 -35.71
C GLN A 109 -7.79 13.21 -35.41
N LEU A 110 -8.26 12.62 -34.30
CA LEU A 110 -9.67 12.64 -33.91
C LEU A 110 -10.18 14.05 -33.64
N TRP A 111 -9.33 14.91 -33.07
CA TRP A 111 -9.65 16.33 -32.90
C TRP A 111 -9.88 17.04 -34.24
N LEU A 112 -9.02 16.78 -35.24
CA LEU A 112 -9.16 17.33 -36.59
C LEU A 112 -10.35 16.75 -37.36
N GLU A 113 -10.78 15.53 -37.01
CA GLU A 113 -11.98 14.88 -37.55
C GLU A 113 -13.27 15.30 -36.82
N GLU A 114 -13.22 16.31 -35.95
CA GLU A 114 -14.37 16.79 -35.16
C GLU A 114 -15.00 15.70 -34.27
N LYS A 115 -14.17 14.80 -33.72
CA LYS A 115 -14.55 13.74 -32.77
C LYS A 115 -14.01 14.04 -31.37
N PRO A 116 -14.54 15.05 -30.67
CA PRO A 116 -13.99 15.52 -29.40
C PRO A 116 -14.15 14.48 -28.28
N ASP A 117 -15.19 13.64 -28.33
CA ASP A 117 -15.43 12.60 -27.34
C ASP A 117 -14.38 11.49 -27.43
N GLU A 118 -14.17 10.92 -28.62
CA GLU A 118 -13.12 9.93 -28.88
C GLU A 118 -11.73 10.50 -28.56
N TYR A 119 -11.47 11.75 -28.97
CA TYR A 119 -10.26 12.47 -28.59
C TYR A 119 -10.07 12.46 -27.07
N PHE A 120 -11.06 12.93 -26.31
CA PHE A 120 -10.96 13.09 -24.88
C PHE A 120 -10.73 11.75 -24.18
N PHE A 121 -11.50 10.72 -24.53
CA PHE A 121 -11.37 9.40 -23.91
C PHE A 121 -9.99 8.77 -24.19
N LEU A 122 -9.48 8.85 -25.43
CA LEU A 122 -8.17 8.32 -25.77
C LEU A 122 -7.04 9.11 -25.09
N GLU A 123 -7.13 10.44 -25.11
CA GLU A 123 -6.17 11.35 -24.49
C GLU A 123 -6.04 11.10 -22.97
N VAL A 124 -7.17 10.89 -22.29
CA VAL A 124 -7.21 10.55 -20.87
C VAL A 124 -6.70 9.14 -20.60
N TYR A 125 -6.99 8.18 -21.50
CA TYR A 125 -6.47 6.82 -21.38
C TYR A 125 -4.95 6.80 -21.46
N GLY A 126 -4.33 7.58 -22.35
CA GLY A 126 -2.88 7.74 -22.41
C GLY A 126 -2.27 8.23 -21.08
N SER A 127 -2.94 9.14 -20.37
CA SER A 127 -2.51 9.56 -19.02
C SER A 127 -2.63 8.42 -18.01
N ALA A 128 -3.69 7.62 -18.08
CA ALA A 128 -3.89 6.45 -17.22
C ALA A 128 -2.81 5.38 -17.43
N VAL A 129 -2.36 5.22 -18.67
CA VAL A 129 -1.22 4.35 -18.99
C VAL A 129 0.05 4.84 -18.32
N VAL A 130 0.36 6.14 -18.36
CA VAL A 130 1.56 6.69 -17.68
C VAL A 130 1.54 6.45 -16.18
N GLU A 131 0.40 6.67 -15.50
CA GLU A 131 0.22 6.38 -14.06
C GLU A 131 0.43 4.89 -13.76
N TYR A 132 -0.05 4.01 -14.65
CA TYR A 132 0.18 2.57 -14.54
C TYR A 132 1.67 2.22 -14.72
N LEU A 133 2.32 2.78 -15.75
CA LEU A 133 3.73 2.51 -16.06
C LEU A 133 4.67 2.93 -14.92
N VAL A 134 4.49 4.11 -14.32
CA VAL A 134 5.31 4.52 -13.18
C VAL A 134 5.04 3.65 -11.94
N THR A 135 3.80 3.17 -11.79
CA THR A 135 3.42 2.26 -10.71
C THR A 135 4.11 0.90 -10.85
N ILE A 136 4.09 0.29 -12.04
CA ILE A 136 4.78 -0.99 -12.27
C ILE A 136 6.30 -0.83 -12.26
N ALA A 137 6.84 0.29 -12.74
CA ALA A 137 8.27 0.59 -12.61
C ALA A 137 8.67 0.59 -11.13
N GLY A 138 7.91 1.30 -10.28
CA GLY A 138 8.10 1.26 -8.84
C GLY A 138 8.01 -0.16 -8.25
N ALA A 139 7.07 -0.97 -8.72
CA ALA A 139 6.95 -2.37 -8.30
C ALA A 139 8.19 -3.22 -8.65
N ARG A 140 8.71 -3.08 -9.88
CA ARG A 140 9.95 -3.76 -10.32
C ARG A 140 11.16 -3.33 -9.49
N LEU A 141 11.26 -2.03 -9.21
CA LEU A 141 12.33 -1.49 -8.36
C LEU A 141 12.22 -1.99 -6.92
N CYS A 142 11.00 -2.09 -6.38
CA CYS A 142 10.76 -2.68 -5.07
C CYS A 142 11.19 -4.16 -5.02
N GLU A 143 10.80 -4.96 -6.01
CA GLU A 143 11.18 -6.38 -6.12
C GLU A 143 12.72 -6.52 -6.09
N TRP A 144 13.41 -5.75 -6.94
CA TRP A 144 14.87 -5.71 -6.97
C TRP A 144 15.52 -5.29 -5.64
N ALA A 145 14.95 -4.28 -4.98
CA ALA A 145 15.48 -3.74 -3.73
C ALA A 145 15.29 -4.72 -2.58
N GLU A 146 14.14 -5.38 -2.53
CA GLU A 146 13.78 -6.31 -1.48
C GLU A 146 14.68 -7.56 -1.45
N GLU A 147 15.09 -8.09 -2.61
CA GLU A 147 16.08 -9.16 -2.72
C GLU A 147 17.43 -8.80 -2.06
N ARG A 148 17.69 -7.50 -1.87
CA ARG A 148 18.93 -6.94 -1.34
C ARG A 148 18.76 -6.38 0.08
N GLY A 149 17.61 -6.59 0.71
CA GLY A 149 17.29 -6.02 2.02
C GLY A 149 17.16 -4.49 2.00
N LEU A 150 16.84 -3.91 0.85
CA LEU A 150 16.63 -2.48 0.64
C LEU A 150 15.14 -2.17 0.50
N ALA A 151 14.80 -0.89 0.58
CA ALA A 151 13.46 -0.40 0.28
C ALA A 151 13.52 0.79 -0.68
N VAL A 152 12.52 0.85 -1.57
CA VAL A 152 12.33 1.95 -2.52
C VAL A 152 11.27 2.90 -1.96
N LEU A 153 11.56 4.19 -2.01
CA LEU A 153 10.64 5.26 -1.63
C LEU A 153 9.69 5.58 -2.78
N PRO A 154 8.50 6.14 -2.51
CA PRO A 154 7.62 6.63 -3.57
C PRO A 154 8.32 7.60 -4.51
N HIS A 155 7.96 7.57 -5.78
CA HIS A 155 8.55 8.50 -6.75
C HIS A 155 8.17 9.95 -6.48
N TYR A 156 9.03 10.85 -6.93
CA TYR A 156 8.78 12.28 -7.00
C TYR A 156 9.28 12.81 -8.35
N SER A 157 8.70 13.92 -8.83
CA SER A 157 8.93 14.43 -10.18
C SER A 157 9.00 15.97 -10.20
N PRO A 158 9.80 16.58 -11.10
CA PRO A 158 9.75 18.01 -11.37
C PRO A 158 8.32 18.49 -11.67
N GLY A 159 7.96 19.66 -11.13
CA GLY A 159 6.59 20.21 -11.20
C GLY A 159 5.67 19.78 -10.05
N TYR A 160 6.07 18.83 -9.20
CA TYR A 160 5.38 18.57 -7.94
C TYR A 160 5.68 19.68 -6.92
N THR A 161 4.87 19.77 -5.86
CA THR A 161 5.03 20.82 -4.84
C THR A 161 6.45 20.86 -4.27
N GLY A 162 7.10 22.01 -4.37
CA GLY A 162 8.50 22.17 -3.92
C GLY A 162 9.51 21.48 -4.83
N TRP A 163 9.22 21.31 -6.13
CA TRP A 163 10.20 20.99 -7.18
C TRP A 163 9.91 21.82 -8.43
N ASP A 164 10.84 22.68 -8.83
CA ASP A 164 10.72 23.46 -10.06
C ASP A 164 10.64 22.54 -11.29
N VAL A 165 9.75 22.86 -12.22
CA VAL A 165 9.60 22.15 -13.50
C VAL A 165 10.81 22.38 -14.41
N ALA A 166 11.56 23.47 -14.23
CA ALA A 166 12.77 23.76 -15.01
C ALA A 166 13.84 22.65 -14.89
N ASP A 167 13.86 21.93 -13.77
CA ASP A 167 14.77 20.80 -13.52
C ASP A 167 14.49 19.58 -14.41
N GLN A 168 13.34 19.54 -15.09
CA GLN A 168 12.95 18.44 -15.97
C GLN A 168 13.98 18.19 -17.08
N LYS A 169 14.59 19.26 -17.61
CA LYS A 169 15.68 19.19 -18.60
C LYS A 169 16.90 18.46 -18.05
N GLN A 170 17.37 18.89 -16.88
CA GLN A 170 18.56 18.33 -16.23
C GLN A 170 18.31 16.87 -15.84
N LEU A 171 17.12 16.54 -15.34
CA LEU A 171 16.75 15.17 -15.00
C LEU A 171 16.73 14.25 -16.24
N LEU A 172 16.17 14.70 -17.36
CA LEU A 172 16.17 13.92 -18.60
C LEU A 172 17.60 13.70 -19.10
N GLU A 173 18.40 14.75 -19.16
CA GLU A 173 19.82 14.66 -19.54
C GLU A 173 20.56 13.64 -18.66
N LEU A 174 20.30 13.65 -17.34
CA LEU A 174 20.88 12.70 -16.40
C LEU A 174 20.42 11.26 -16.67
N ILE A 175 19.13 11.03 -16.95
CA ILE A 175 18.57 9.70 -17.27
C ILE A 175 19.19 9.15 -18.56
N LEU A 176 19.32 10.00 -19.59
CA LEU A 176 19.84 9.61 -20.90
C LEU A 176 21.39 9.53 -20.93
N LYS A 177 22.07 10.15 -19.96
CA LYS A 177 23.53 10.08 -19.81
C LYS A 177 23.97 8.62 -19.75
N GLN A 178 25.01 8.30 -20.52
CA GLN A 178 25.64 6.97 -20.65
C GLN A 178 24.90 5.92 -21.50
N ASN A 179 23.85 6.28 -22.25
CA ASN A 179 23.17 5.31 -23.10
C ASN A 179 23.45 5.54 -24.58
N GLY A 180 24.41 4.79 -25.14
CA GLY A 180 24.47 4.50 -26.58
C GLY A 180 23.33 3.59 -27.05
N ARG A 181 22.27 3.43 -26.24
CA ARG A 181 21.09 2.63 -26.53
C ARG A 181 20.05 3.45 -27.26
N HIS A 182 19.43 2.83 -28.25
CA HIS A 182 18.29 3.37 -28.95
C HIS A 182 17.04 3.14 -28.09
N PHE A 183 16.44 4.21 -27.59
CA PHE A 183 15.10 4.15 -26.97
C PHE A 183 14.07 3.81 -28.05
N PRO A 184 12.94 3.14 -27.71
CA PRO A 184 11.93 2.77 -28.70
C PRO A 184 11.30 3.99 -29.37
N ALA A 185 11.29 5.11 -28.66
CA ALA A 185 10.92 6.43 -29.13
C ALA A 185 11.78 7.50 -28.46
N GLU A 186 12.06 8.58 -29.19
CA GLU A 186 12.76 9.76 -28.67
C GLU A 186 11.87 10.48 -27.65
N ILE A 187 12.46 10.87 -26.51
CA ILE A 187 11.85 11.80 -25.57
C ILE A 187 12.64 13.11 -25.63
N SER A 188 11.91 14.19 -25.87
CA SER A 188 12.46 15.55 -25.84
C SER A 188 11.65 16.42 -24.88
N ILE A 189 12.20 17.60 -24.58
CA ILE A 189 11.60 18.60 -23.69
C ILE A 189 11.42 19.88 -24.48
N LEU A 190 10.21 20.45 -24.42
CA LEU A 190 9.93 21.78 -24.94
C LEU A 190 10.50 22.85 -24.01
N GLU A 191 10.66 24.08 -24.50
CA GLU A 191 11.17 25.21 -23.69
C GLU A 191 10.35 25.45 -22.41
N THR A 192 9.07 25.08 -22.42
CA THR A 192 8.15 25.18 -21.28
C THR A 192 8.35 24.09 -20.21
N GLY A 193 9.25 23.12 -20.44
CA GLY A 193 9.44 21.95 -19.59
C GLY A 193 8.59 20.73 -19.99
N MET A 194 7.56 20.91 -20.83
CA MET A 194 6.68 19.82 -21.23
C MET A 194 7.43 18.74 -22.03
N LEU A 195 7.20 17.48 -21.67
CA LEU A 195 7.77 16.33 -22.37
C LEU A 195 7.07 16.11 -23.72
N ARG A 196 7.83 15.56 -24.68
CA ARG A 196 7.33 15.05 -25.95
C ARG A 196 7.85 13.63 -26.14
N PRO A 197 6.99 12.59 -26.21
CA PRO A 197 5.51 12.64 -26.13
C PRO A 197 4.99 13.19 -24.79
N LYS A 198 3.87 13.93 -24.80
CA LYS A 198 3.24 14.51 -23.58
C LYS A 198 2.80 13.46 -22.56
N LYS A 199 2.47 12.24 -23.00
CA LYS A 199 2.14 11.08 -22.16
C LYS A 199 3.42 10.36 -21.75
N SER A 200 4.31 11.12 -21.10
CA SER A 200 5.55 10.63 -20.53
C SER A 200 5.75 11.25 -19.15
N LEU A 201 6.55 10.59 -18.30
CA LEU A 201 6.84 11.06 -16.96
C LEU A 201 8.28 10.71 -16.58
N LEU A 202 8.98 11.67 -15.97
CA LEU A 202 10.27 11.46 -15.31
C LEU A 202 10.04 11.31 -13.82
N ALA A 203 10.75 10.39 -13.18
CA ALA A 203 10.58 10.09 -11.76
C ALA A 203 11.93 9.82 -11.09
N VAL A 204 12.05 10.24 -9.84
CA VAL A 204 13.14 9.86 -8.94
C VAL A 204 12.56 9.04 -7.80
N PHE A 205 13.13 7.86 -7.57
CA PHE A 205 12.81 7.01 -6.42
C PHE A 205 14.03 6.94 -5.49
N GLY A 206 13.87 7.26 -4.21
CA GLY A 206 14.94 7.06 -3.23
C GLY A 206 15.12 5.60 -2.86
N ILE A 207 16.34 5.20 -2.50
CA ILE A 207 16.66 3.86 -2.00
C ILE A 207 17.23 3.99 -0.59
N THR A 208 16.67 3.24 0.35
CA THR A 208 17.12 3.23 1.75
C THR A 208 17.38 1.81 2.26
N ARG A 209 18.27 1.70 3.24
CA ARG A 209 18.46 0.49 4.06
C ARG A 209 17.48 0.44 5.23
N GLN A 210 16.78 1.55 5.52
CA GLN A 210 15.83 1.68 6.62
C GLN A 210 14.43 1.26 6.15
N VAL A 211 14.23 -0.04 5.95
CA VAL A 211 13.00 -0.62 5.38
C VAL A 211 11.74 -0.17 6.14
N GLU A 212 11.83 -0.07 7.47
CA GLU A 212 10.75 0.41 8.34
C GLU A 212 10.35 1.87 8.07
N ARG A 213 11.31 2.72 7.68
CA ARG A 213 11.08 4.16 7.40
C ARG A 213 10.55 4.43 6.00
N ALA A 214 10.82 3.53 5.04
CA ALA A 214 10.35 3.65 3.67
C ALA A 214 8.81 3.60 3.54
N ARG A 215 8.12 3.17 4.60
CA ARG A 215 6.67 2.95 4.64
C ARG A 215 5.94 3.96 5.51
N LEU A 216 6.59 5.04 5.90
CA LEU A 216 5.96 6.11 6.67
C LEU A 216 4.81 6.69 5.85
N ALA A 217 3.60 6.43 6.33
CA ALA A 217 2.38 7.03 5.82
C ALA A 217 2.52 8.56 5.71
N GLU A 218 3.32 9.19 6.57
CA GLU A 218 3.58 10.63 6.55
C GLU A 218 4.24 11.15 5.26
N MET A 219 4.92 10.27 4.50
CA MET A 219 5.54 10.61 3.20
C MET A 219 4.54 10.69 2.04
N ILE A 220 3.25 10.49 2.33
CA ILE A 220 2.16 10.54 1.36
C ILE A 220 1.59 11.97 1.40
N PRO A 221 1.73 12.78 0.34
CA PRO A 221 1.24 14.16 0.33
C PRO A 221 -0.26 14.26 0.67
N CYS A 222 -1.04 13.25 0.30
CA CYS A 222 -2.46 13.14 0.64
C CYS A 222 -2.74 13.01 2.15
N HIS A 223 -1.76 12.70 3.00
CA HIS A 223 -1.96 12.71 4.46
C HIS A 223 -1.78 14.10 5.08
N GLY A 224 -0.92 14.95 4.50
CA GLY A 224 -0.72 16.34 4.94
C GLY A 224 -1.65 17.35 4.26
N CYS A 225 -2.33 16.97 3.17
CA CYS A 225 -3.18 17.88 2.41
C CYS A 225 -4.42 18.33 3.23
N ALA A 226 -4.61 19.65 3.38
CA ALA A 226 -5.72 20.25 4.13
C ALA A 226 -7.04 20.36 3.33
N MET A 227 -7.09 19.94 2.06
CA MET A 227 -8.28 20.07 1.20
C MET A 227 -9.39 19.07 1.60
N PRO A 228 -10.47 19.48 2.28
CA PRO A 228 -11.37 18.55 2.98
C PRO A 228 -12.08 17.54 2.06
N SER A 229 -12.38 17.95 0.82
CA SER A 229 -13.17 17.19 -0.15
C SER A 229 -12.43 16.96 -1.47
N CYS A 230 -11.13 16.67 -1.40
CA CYS A 230 -10.36 16.35 -2.60
C CYS A 230 -10.79 14.97 -3.16
N GLN A 231 -11.51 14.95 -4.27
CA GLN A 231 -11.89 13.73 -5.01
C GLN A 231 -10.67 12.94 -5.53
N TYR A 232 -9.49 13.56 -5.52
CA TYR A 232 -8.23 12.96 -5.96
C TYR A 232 -7.38 12.43 -4.80
N ARG A 233 -7.87 12.49 -3.56
CA ARG A 233 -7.12 12.07 -2.38
C ARG A 233 -6.89 10.56 -2.40
N ARG A 234 -5.62 10.15 -2.27
CA ARG A 234 -5.18 8.75 -2.26
C ARG A 234 -5.14 8.12 -0.85
N ALA A 235 -5.55 8.86 0.18
CA ALA A 235 -5.59 8.40 1.57
C ALA A 235 -6.72 9.09 2.38
N PRO A 236 -7.18 8.57 3.54
CA PRO A 236 -8.20 9.19 4.37
C PRO A 236 -7.78 10.58 4.84
N TYR A 237 -8.75 11.50 4.90
CA TYR A 237 -8.52 12.83 5.44
C TYR A 237 -8.36 12.76 6.97
N LYS A 238 -7.19 13.14 7.48
CA LYS A 238 -6.85 13.03 8.92
C LYS A 238 -7.39 14.18 9.79
N ASN A 239 -7.96 15.24 9.19
CA ASN A 239 -8.54 16.38 9.91
C ASN A 239 -10.06 16.53 9.66
N PRO A 240 -10.90 15.50 9.86
CA PRO A 240 -12.34 15.70 9.83
C PRO A 240 -12.69 16.78 10.86
N ARG A 241 -13.55 17.74 10.50
CA ARG A 241 -14.09 18.69 11.49
C ARG A 241 -14.62 17.84 12.65
N ARG A 242 -14.12 18.10 13.86
CA ARG A 242 -14.66 17.48 15.08
C ARG A 242 -16.15 17.78 15.10
N GLN A 243 -16.98 16.78 14.87
CA GLN A 243 -18.36 16.85 15.33
C GLN A 243 -18.28 16.89 16.85
N ILE A 244 -18.86 17.95 17.42
CA ILE A 244 -18.99 18.16 18.85
C ILE A 244 -20.07 17.19 19.29
N GLU A 245 -19.71 15.96 19.65
CA GLU A 245 -20.54 15.01 20.38
C GLU A 245 -19.71 13.74 20.62
N ASP A 246 -19.03 13.69 21.77
CA ASP A 246 -18.79 12.44 22.53
C ASP A 246 -18.13 12.82 23.86
N VAL A 247 -18.99 13.24 24.80
CA VAL A 247 -18.68 13.37 26.22
C VAL A 247 -19.06 12.06 26.90
N VAL A 248 -18.19 11.06 26.85
CA VAL A 248 -18.16 9.91 27.79
C VAL A 248 -16.71 9.39 27.72
N THR A 249 -15.86 9.39 28.73
CA THR A 249 -16.03 8.84 30.08
C THR A 249 -14.82 9.28 30.90
N LEU A 250 -15.04 10.03 31.97
CA LEU A 250 -14.10 10.16 33.08
C LEU A 250 -14.45 9.09 34.12
N GLN A 251 -13.41 8.62 34.82
CA GLN A 251 -13.40 7.81 36.07
C GLN A 251 -13.24 6.27 35.91
N PRO A 252 -12.75 5.57 36.96
CA PRO A 252 -11.44 5.73 37.58
C PRO A 252 -10.71 4.37 37.72
N GLN A 253 -9.39 4.41 37.93
CA GLN A 253 -8.60 3.24 38.28
C GLN A 253 -8.93 2.74 39.69
N VAL A 254 -9.07 1.42 39.85
CA VAL A 254 -9.05 0.76 41.16
C VAL A 254 -7.95 -0.29 41.15
N ASN A 255 -6.97 -0.08 42.02
CA ASN A 255 -5.97 -1.07 42.45
C ASN A 255 -6.60 -2.02 43.47
N GLY A 256 -6.14 -3.27 43.51
CA GLY A 256 -6.45 -4.21 44.58
C GLY A 256 -5.72 -5.54 44.41
N ASP A 257 -4.77 -5.78 45.31
CA ASP A 257 -4.00 -7.02 45.49
C ASP A 257 -4.85 -8.21 45.99
N GLY A 258 -4.34 -9.44 45.79
CA GLY A 258 -4.54 -10.53 46.75
C GLY A 258 -5.17 -11.85 46.27
N ASN A 259 -4.30 -12.79 45.87
CA ASN A 259 -4.24 -14.23 46.22
C ASN A 259 -5.39 -15.24 45.93
N GLY A 260 -5.03 -16.30 45.19
CA GLY A 260 -5.28 -17.70 45.55
C GLY A 260 -6.60 -18.38 45.14
N GLY A 261 -6.57 -19.20 44.08
CA GLY A 261 -7.61 -20.20 43.80
C GLY A 261 -7.48 -20.85 42.42
N THR A 262 -6.92 -22.06 42.36
CA THR A 262 -6.66 -22.83 41.13
C THR A 262 -7.94 -23.31 40.44
N SER A 263 -8.45 -22.49 39.53
CA SER A 263 -9.15 -22.96 38.33
C SER A 263 -8.09 -23.19 37.26
N ARG A 264 -7.99 -24.41 36.68
CA ARG A 264 -7.09 -24.66 35.54
C ARG A 264 -7.54 -23.77 34.38
N ALA A 265 -6.90 -22.60 34.23
CA ALA A 265 -7.04 -21.77 33.04
C ALA A 265 -6.72 -22.64 31.81
N SER A 266 -7.55 -22.54 30.78
CA SER A 266 -7.37 -23.37 29.57
C SER A 266 -6.22 -22.86 28.70
N LEU A 267 -5.78 -21.62 28.95
CA LEU A 267 -4.64 -20.94 28.31
C LEU A 267 -3.63 -20.50 29.37
N ASP A 268 -2.33 -20.62 29.08
CA ASP A 268 -1.27 -20.15 29.99
C ASP A 268 -1.18 -18.60 30.00
N PRO A 269 -1.43 -17.93 31.16
CA PRO A 269 -1.31 -16.49 31.26
C PRO A 269 0.15 -15.98 31.21
N ASN A 270 1.15 -16.85 31.39
CA ASN A 270 2.57 -16.48 31.52
C ASN A 270 3.37 -16.61 30.21
N VAL A 271 2.70 -16.79 29.07
CA VAL A 271 3.34 -16.87 27.76
C VAL A 271 4.06 -15.57 27.37
N ARG A 272 5.19 -15.71 26.67
CA ARG A 272 5.97 -14.57 26.16
C ARG A 272 5.47 -14.15 24.78
N TYR A 273 4.76 -13.02 24.72
CA TYR A 273 4.29 -12.44 23.46
C TYR A 273 5.42 -11.79 22.64
N SER A 274 5.26 -11.75 21.32
CA SER A 274 6.20 -11.08 20.41
C SER A 274 5.99 -9.56 20.34
N VAL A 275 4.92 -9.05 20.94
CA VAL A 275 4.54 -7.64 20.99
C VAL A 275 4.29 -7.20 22.42
N SER A 276 4.44 -5.90 22.69
CA SER A 276 4.28 -5.37 24.05
C SER A 276 2.84 -5.53 24.57
N THR A 277 2.70 -5.70 25.89
CA THR A 277 1.38 -5.81 26.54
C THR A 277 0.48 -4.61 26.27
N LYS A 278 1.05 -3.41 26.18
CA LYS A 278 0.31 -2.18 25.80
C LYS A 278 -0.27 -2.27 24.38
N ALA A 279 0.48 -2.81 23.42
CA ALA A 279 0.01 -3.00 22.06
C ALA A 279 -1.09 -4.06 21.98
N LEU A 280 -0.93 -5.19 22.67
CA LEU A 280 -1.95 -6.25 22.77
C LEU A 280 -3.24 -5.72 23.37
N GLN A 281 -3.16 -4.97 24.48
CA GLN A 281 -4.31 -4.36 25.12
C GLN A 281 -5.02 -3.37 24.17
N LYS A 282 -4.26 -2.52 23.47
CA LYS A 282 -4.84 -1.59 22.48
C LYS A 282 -5.54 -2.34 21.34
N TRP A 283 -4.86 -3.28 20.70
CA TRP A 283 -5.42 -4.01 19.56
C TRP A 283 -6.59 -4.91 19.93
N SER A 284 -6.56 -5.54 21.11
CA SER A 284 -7.71 -6.31 21.61
C SER A 284 -8.97 -5.45 21.80
N ARG A 285 -8.83 -4.16 22.14
CA ARG A 285 -9.96 -3.23 22.31
C ARG A 285 -10.45 -2.62 21.00
N GLU A 286 -9.51 -2.19 20.16
CA GLU A 286 -9.81 -1.39 18.96
C GLU A 286 -10.04 -2.24 17.70
N ARG A 287 -9.41 -3.41 17.61
CA ARG A 287 -9.31 -4.19 16.36
C ARG A 287 -9.91 -5.58 16.44
N LEU A 288 -10.16 -6.07 17.65
CA LEU A 288 -10.72 -7.41 17.86
C LEU A 288 -12.18 -7.33 18.34
N ARG A 289 -13.02 -8.20 17.78
CA ARG A 289 -14.34 -8.53 18.29
C ARG A 289 -14.38 -10.03 18.59
N LEU A 290 -14.77 -10.38 19.80
CA LEU A 290 -14.98 -11.76 20.24
C LEU A 290 -16.47 -11.97 20.51
N THR A 291 -17.00 -13.08 19.99
CA THR A 291 -18.35 -13.55 20.27
C THR A 291 -18.26 -14.98 20.76
N VAL A 292 -18.67 -15.20 22.01
CA VAL A 292 -18.80 -16.55 22.59
C VAL A 292 -20.18 -17.08 22.24
N LEU A 293 -20.25 -18.29 21.66
CA LEU A 293 -21.50 -18.95 21.29
C LEU A 293 -22.04 -19.79 22.46
N ASP A 294 -23.27 -20.32 22.30
CA ASP A 294 -23.95 -21.11 23.33
C ASP A 294 -23.19 -22.39 23.70
N ASP A 295 -22.50 -23.01 22.74
CA ASP A 295 -21.63 -24.18 22.94
C ASP A 295 -20.26 -23.82 23.54
N ARG A 296 -20.04 -22.54 23.90
CA ARG A 296 -18.78 -21.94 24.36
C ARG A 296 -17.66 -21.86 23.32
N SER A 297 -17.92 -22.20 22.06
CA SER A 297 -16.99 -21.88 20.98
C SER A 297 -16.88 -20.36 20.82
N VAL A 298 -15.78 -19.90 20.23
CA VAL A 298 -15.49 -18.46 20.09
C VAL A 298 -15.32 -18.11 18.62
N LYS A 299 -16.08 -17.12 18.15
CA LYS A 299 -15.83 -16.43 16.90
C LYS A 299 -15.04 -15.15 17.15
N ALA A 300 -13.86 -15.05 16.56
CA ALA A 300 -12.99 -13.89 16.63
C ALA A 300 -12.92 -13.21 15.26
N ARG A 301 -13.16 -11.90 15.23
CA ARG A 301 -12.95 -11.05 14.06
C ARG A 301 -11.91 -9.99 14.37
N PHE A 302 -10.79 -10.02 13.66
CA PHE A 302 -9.70 -9.05 13.83
C PHE A 302 -9.52 -8.20 12.56
N ARG A 303 -9.50 -6.87 12.72
CA ARG A 303 -9.27 -5.93 11.61
C ARG A 303 -7.81 -5.47 11.57
N TYR A 304 -7.09 -5.87 10.52
CA TYR A 304 -5.77 -5.37 10.18
C TYR A 304 -5.88 -4.08 9.36
N GLN A 305 -5.02 -3.12 9.66
CA GLN A 305 -4.89 -1.86 8.93
C GLN A 305 -3.42 -1.67 8.57
N GLY A 306 -3.16 -1.42 7.28
CA GLY A 306 -1.82 -1.19 6.74
C GLY A 306 -1.84 -0.21 5.57
N THR A 307 -0.72 -0.14 4.86
CA THR A 307 -0.59 0.63 3.62
C THR A 307 0.12 -0.21 2.55
N THR A 308 -0.19 0.04 1.27
CA THR A 308 0.53 -0.56 0.14
C THR A 308 1.95 -0.02 0.07
N CYS A 309 2.84 -0.73 -0.63
CA CYS A 309 4.19 -0.22 -0.95
C CYS A 309 4.20 0.67 -2.20
N SER A 310 3.17 0.60 -3.05
CA SER A 310 3.06 1.33 -4.31
C SER A 310 2.41 2.72 -4.15
N ASN A 311 2.78 3.65 -5.03
CA ASN A 311 2.12 4.95 -5.24
C ASN A 311 1.86 5.75 -3.95
N MET A 312 2.90 6.02 -3.16
CA MET A 312 2.78 6.74 -1.90
C MET A 312 1.76 6.06 -0.96
N GLY A 313 1.86 4.75 -0.78
CA GLY A 313 1.13 3.95 0.22
C GLY A 313 -0.37 4.18 0.36
N ARG A 314 -1.18 3.41 -0.37
CA ARG A 314 -2.63 3.44 -0.18
C ARG A 314 -3.01 2.67 1.09
N PRO A 315 -3.89 3.22 1.95
CA PRO A 315 -4.40 2.45 3.07
C PRO A 315 -5.10 1.20 2.57
N LEU A 316 -4.86 0.10 3.26
CA LEU A 316 -5.45 -1.18 2.98
C LEU A 316 -5.90 -1.83 4.29
N GLU A 317 -6.95 -2.60 4.22
CA GLU A 317 -7.52 -3.26 5.38
C GLU A 317 -7.92 -4.70 5.07
N PHE A 318 -7.60 -5.60 6.00
CA PHE A 318 -7.95 -7.01 5.93
C PHE A 318 -8.69 -7.41 7.21
N GLU A 319 -9.69 -8.26 7.09
CA GLU A 319 -10.37 -8.91 8.20
C GLU A 319 -9.95 -10.37 8.30
N TYR A 320 -9.60 -10.77 9.52
CA TYR A 320 -9.29 -12.15 9.88
C TYR A 320 -10.46 -12.70 10.69
N HIS A 321 -11.00 -13.82 10.25
CA HIS A 321 -12.08 -14.52 10.93
C HIS A 321 -11.53 -15.86 11.44
N ILE A 322 -11.62 -16.07 12.76
CA ILE A 322 -11.14 -17.29 13.41
C ILE A 322 -12.28 -17.88 14.22
N THR A 323 -12.53 -19.17 14.06
CA THR A 323 -13.43 -19.94 14.91
C THR A 323 -12.60 -20.86 15.78
N LEU A 324 -12.78 -20.74 17.09
CA LEU A 324 -12.10 -21.54 18.10
C LEU A 324 -13.12 -22.48 18.77
N GLU A 325 -12.70 -23.72 18.97
CA GLU A 325 -13.45 -24.68 19.78
C GLU A 325 -13.59 -24.22 21.24
N PRO A 326 -14.52 -24.81 22.00
CA PRO A 326 -14.70 -24.52 23.41
C PRO A 326 -13.43 -24.69 24.28
N PRO A 327 -13.38 -24.05 25.47
CA PRO A 327 -12.18 -24.06 26.33
C PRO A 327 -11.79 -25.46 26.84
N ASP A 328 -12.76 -26.36 27.06
CA ASP A 328 -12.54 -27.76 27.44
C ASP A 328 -11.84 -28.57 26.34
N ARG A 329 -11.87 -28.07 25.10
CA ARG A 329 -11.11 -28.61 23.95
C ARG A 329 -9.82 -27.85 23.67
N GLY A 330 -9.47 -26.88 24.53
CA GLY A 330 -8.21 -26.12 24.46
C GLY A 330 -8.18 -25.05 23.38
N TYR A 331 -9.33 -24.43 23.07
CA TYR A 331 -9.44 -23.37 22.05
C TYR A 331 -8.77 -23.75 20.72
N ARG A 332 -9.05 -24.96 20.22
CA ARG A 332 -8.50 -25.41 18.93
C ARG A 332 -9.02 -24.54 17.79
N ILE A 333 -8.16 -24.22 16.84
CA ILE A 333 -8.51 -23.43 15.66
C ILE A 333 -9.32 -24.32 14.71
N ALA A 334 -10.65 -24.24 14.79
CA ALA A 334 -11.56 -24.99 13.95
C ALA A 334 -11.59 -24.43 12.53
N ASP A 335 -11.57 -23.10 12.41
CA ASP A 335 -11.50 -22.41 11.12
C ASP A 335 -10.72 -21.09 11.23
N ALA A 336 -10.08 -20.70 10.13
CA ALA A 336 -9.36 -19.45 10.00
C ALA A 336 -9.41 -18.99 8.54
N THR A 337 -9.90 -17.78 8.30
CA THR A 337 -9.94 -17.17 6.98
C THR A 337 -9.50 -15.71 7.04
N CYS A 338 -9.00 -15.19 5.91
CA CYS A 338 -8.65 -13.79 5.76
C CYS A 338 -9.16 -13.27 4.43
N ALA A 339 -9.75 -12.07 4.45
CA ALA A 339 -10.21 -11.38 3.25
C ALA A 339 -10.04 -9.86 3.41
N PRO A 340 -10.06 -9.08 2.33
CA PRO A 340 -10.14 -7.63 2.41
C PRO A 340 -11.35 -7.20 3.23
N ALA A 341 -11.22 -6.13 4.01
CA ALA A 341 -12.34 -5.59 4.75
C ALA A 341 -13.43 -5.07 3.79
N ALA A 342 -14.70 -5.13 4.21
CA ALA A 342 -15.80 -4.65 3.40
C ALA A 342 -15.60 -3.17 3.00
N GLY A 343 -15.58 -2.91 1.69
CA GLY A 343 -15.37 -1.56 1.14
C GLY A 343 -13.91 -1.11 1.06
N ASP A 344 -12.94 -1.93 1.50
CA ASP A 344 -11.53 -1.66 1.21
C ASP A 344 -11.25 -1.87 -0.28
N ASP A 345 -10.43 -1.02 -0.87
CA ASP A 345 -9.90 -1.21 -2.22
C ASP A 345 -8.38 -1.01 -2.29
N GLY A 346 -7.74 -0.75 -1.14
CA GLY A 346 -6.30 -0.55 -1.04
C GLY A 346 -5.53 -1.76 -1.53
N TYR A 347 -6.01 -2.96 -1.18
CA TYR A 347 -5.41 -4.23 -1.62
C TYR A 347 -5.31 -4.34 -3.15
N THR A 348 -6.20 -3.70 -3.92
CA THR A 348 -6.19 -3.76 -5.39
C THR A 348 -5.01 -3.01 -6.02
N TYR A 349 -4.29 -2.21 -5.23
CA TYR A 349 -3.11 -1.47 -5.67
C TYR A 349 -1.80 -2.15 -5.28
N MET A 350 -1.86 -3.31 -4.62
CA MET A 350 -0.68 -4.10 -4.30
C MET A 350 -0.02 -4.65 -5.56
N CYS A 351 1.32 -4.71 -5.59
CA CYS A 351 2.07 -5.13 -6.76
C CYS A 351 1.66 -6.53 -7.26
N ASP A 352 1.51 -7.50 -6.35
CA ASP A 352 1.11 -8.86 -6.73
C ASP A 352 -0.34 -8.92 -7.18
N TYR A 353 -1.21 -8.03 -6.68
CA TYR A 353 -2.59 -7.94 -7.16
C TYR A 353 -2.64 -7.41 -8.60
N ILE A 354 -1.81 -6.40 -8.88
CA ILE A 354 -1.70 -5.82 -10.22
C ILE A 354 -1.11 -6.84 -11.21
N LYS A 355 -0.17 -7.68 -10.74
CA LYS A 355 0.47 -8.72 -11.54
C LYS A 355 -0.48 -9.89 -11.81
N ASP A 356 -1.12 -10.42 -10.76
CA ASP A 356 -2.01 -11.56 -10.82
C ASP A 356 -2.99 -11.54 -9.63
N SER A 357 -4.14 -10.91 -9.83
CA SER A 357 -5.15 -10.73 -8.78
C SER A 357 -5.76 -12.04 -8.33
N GLU A 358 -6.04 -12.96 -9.24
CA GLU A 358 -6.65 -14.25 -8.92
C GLU A 358 -5.72 -15.10 -8.07
N MET A 359 -4.45 -15.22 -8.47
CA MET A 359 -3.45 -15.97 -7.71
C MET A 359 -3.26 -15.40 -6.30
N LEU A 360 -3.12 -14.08 -6.16
CA LEU A 360 -2.90 -13.45 -4.86
C LEU A 360 -4.12 -13.64 -3.95
N MET A 361 -5.33 -13.35 -4.45
CA MET A 361 -6.54 -13.43 -3.64
C MET A 361 -6.86 -14.87 -3.23
N ASN A 362 -6.69 -15.84 -4.14
CA ASN A 362 -6.82 -17.25 -3.83
C ASN A 362 -5.79 -17.71 -2.78
N THR A 363 -4.56 -17.19 -2.85
CA THR A 363 -3.54 -17.48 -1.83
C THR A 363 -3.93 -16.93 -0.46
N ILE A 364 -4.41 -15.69 -0.39
CA ILE A 364 -4.80 -15.06 0.89
C ILE A 364 -5.99 -15.79 1.52
N GLU A 365 -7.00 -16.14 0.72
CA GLU A 365 -8.20 -16.83 1.19
C GLU A 365 -7.89 -18.23 1.75
N ASN A 366 -6.93 -18.93 1.14
CA ASN A 366 -6.56 -20.31 1.53
C ASN A 366 -5.45 -20.41 2.57
N GLU A 367 -4.90 -19.28 3.04
CA GLU A 367 -3.92 -19.29 4.13
C GLU A 367 -4.58 -19.58 5.48
N ARG A 368 -4.49 -20.84 5.92
CA ARG A 368 -5.03 -21.32 7.19
C ARG A 368 -3.91 -21.78 8.13
N PRO A 369 -3.34 -20.89 8.97
CA PRO A 369 -2.31 -21.30 9.91
C PRO A 369 -2.89 -22.13 11.06
N LEU A 370 -2.14 -23.16 11.48
CA LEU A 370 -2.42 -23.98 12.65
C LEU A 370 -3.83 -24.66 12.69
N PRO A 371 -4.33 -25.24 11.57
CA PRO A 371 -5.66 -25.82 11.54
C PRO A 371 -5.77 -27.01 12.51
N GLY A 372 -6.81 -27.01 13.33
CA GLY A 372 -7.09 -28.03 14.35
C GLY A 372 -6.11 -28.05 15.53
N LYS A 373 -5.10 -27.16 15.55
CA LYS A 373 -4.15 -27.04 16.66
C LYS A 373 -4.71 -26.16 17.77
N PRO A 374 -4.32 -26.38 19.03
CA PRO A 374 -4.62 -25.46 20.13
C PRO A 374 -4.08 -24.05 19.81
N LEU A 375 -4.82 -23.01 20.20
CA LEU A 375 -4.40 -21.61 19.99
C LEU A 375 -3.00 -21.32 20.56
N GLU A 376 -2.63 -21.96 21.67
CA GLU A 376 -1.33 -21.82 22.34
C GLU A 376 -0.14 -22.25 21.47
N ASP A 377 -0.35 -23.09 20.46
CA ASP A 377 0.72 -23.50 19.53
C ASP A 377 1.23 -22.31 18.67
N VAL A 378 0.57 -21.15 18.68
CA VAL A 378 1.09 -19.89 18.09
C VAL A 378 2.46 -19.48 18.65
N PHE A 379 2.77 -19.86 19.90
CA PHE A 379 4.06 -19.57 20.54
C PHE A 379 5.16 -20.57 20.17
N LYS A 380 4.79 -21.75 19.67
CA LYS A 380 5.71 -22.76 19.13
C LYS A 380 5.86 -22.65 17.60
N TRP A 381 4.97 -21.89 16.96
CA TRP A 381 4.97 -21.74 15.52
C TRP A 381 6.14 -20.87 15.04
N GLU A 382 7.17 -21.53 14.51
CA GLU A 382 8.30 -20.90 13.85
C GLU A 382 7.85 -20.15 12.59
N ARG A 383 8.14 -18.85 12.57
CA ARG A 383 7.84 -17.95 11.46
C ARG A 383 8.84 -16.81 11.44
N GLN A 384 9.13 -16.30 10.26
CA GLN A 384 9.98 -15.13 10.10
C GLN A 384 9.29 -13.90 10.73
N THR A 385 10.06 -13.13 11.50
CA THR A 385 9.61 -11.83 12.02
C THR A 385 9.66 -10.81 10.88
N ASP A 386 8.50 -10.29 10.50
CA ASP A 386 8.38 -9.33 9.40
C ASP A 386 7.28 -8.29 9.68
N PRO A 387 7.45 -7.45 10.74
CA PRO A 387 6.44 -6.54 11.25
C PRO A 387 6.03 -5.49 10.22
N ALA A 388 6.97 -5.01 9.42
CA ALA A 388 6.70 -4.16 8.27
C ALA A 388 6.91 -4.91 6.95
N GLY A 389 6.52 -6.18 6.88
CA GLY A 389 6.55 -6.95 5.64
C GLY A 389 5.43 -6.56 4.67
N CYS A 390 5.70 -6.58 3.35
CA CYS A 390 4.67 -6.31 2.33
C CYS A 390 3.58 -7.39 2.39
N TYR A 391 2.30 -7.02 2.35
CA TYR A 391 1.20 -7.99 2.45
C TYR A 391 1.17 -9.00 1.28
N CYS A 392 1.79 -8.65 0.15
CA CYS A 392 2.05 -9.56 -0.98
C CYS A 392 2.91 -10.78 -0.62
N LYS A 393 3.77 -10.68 0.41
CA LYS A 393 4.73 -11.74 0.72
C LYS A 393 4.16 -12.78 1.69
N PRO A 394 4.36 -14.08 1.43
CA PRO A 394 3.96 -15.15 2.35
C PRO A 394 4.54 -14.99 3.76
N ALA A 395 5.82 -14.64 3.89
CA ALA A 395 6.47 -14.43 5.19
C ALA A 395 5.79 -13.33 6.01
N SER A 396 5.49 -12.19 5.38
CA SER A 396 4.75 -11.08 5.99
C SER A 396 3.34 -11.47 6.43
N ARG A 397 2.62 -12.26 5.63
CA ARG A 397 1.26 -12.70 5.97
C ARG A 397 1.29 -13.69 7.13
N ARG A 398 2.22 -14.64 7.12
CA ARG A 398 2.46 -15.55 8.27
C ARG A 398 2.80 -14.78 9.54
N HIS A 399 3.63 -13.75 9.45
CA HIS A 399 3.93 -12.88 10.58
C HIS A 399 2.67 -12.22 11.13
N LYS A 400 1.85 -11.61 10.26
CA LYS A 400 0.58 -10.95 10.61
C LYS A 400 -0.41 -11.92 11.23
N TRP A 401 -0.60 -13.12 10.65
CA TRP A 401 -1.39 -14.20 11.22
C TRP A 401 -0.96 -14.54 12.65
N GLY A 402 0.35 -14.65 12.89
CA GLY A 402 0.88 -14.89 14.24
C GLY A 402 0.55 -13.77 15.22
N LEU A 403 0.57 -12.51 14.79
CA LEU A 403 0.14 -11.37 15.62
C LEU A 403 -1.35 -11.45 15.93
N VAL A 404 -2.19 -11.76 14.95
CA VAL A 404 -3.65 -11.90 15.13
C VAL A 404 -3.96 -12.96 16.20
N LEU A 405 -3.37 -14.15 16.06
CA LEU A 405 -3.56 -15.25 17.00
C LEU A 405 -3.06 -14.91 18.42
N GLN A 406 -1.92 -14.21 18.53
CA GLN A 406 -1.44 -13.74 19.84
C GLN A 406 -2.36 -12.69 20.48
N VAL A 407 -2.97 -11.79 19.70
CA VAL A 407 -3.96 -10.83 20.22
C VAL A 407 -5.22 -11.54 20.70
N ILE A 408 -5.70 -12.55 19.96
CA ILE A 408 -6.85 -13.37 20.36
C ILE A 408 -6.54 -14.13 21.65
N HIS A 409 -5.37 -14.77 21.73
CA HIS A 409 -4.92 -15.47 22.93
C HIS A 409 -4.90 -14.53 24.15
N TYR A 410 -4.26 -13.37 24.01
CA TYR A 410 -4.23 -12.36 25.07
C TYR A 410 -5.65 -11.97 25.53
N ALA A 411 -6.55 -11.69 24.59
CA ALA A 411 -7.92 -11.28 24.90
C ALA A 411 -8.71 -12.39 25.62
N LEU A 412 -8.52 -13.66 25.24
CA LEU A 412 -9.19 -14.80 25.89
C LEU A 412 -8.65 -15.05 27.30
N VAL A 413 -7.34 -14.95 27.52
CA VAL A 413 -6.76 -15.01 28.89
C VAL A 413 -7.38 -13.93 29.79
N GLN A 414 -7.52 -12.70 29.29
CA GLN A 414 -8.19 -11.63 30.05
C GLN A 414 -9.67 -11.93 30.31
N TYR A 415 -10.36 -12.53 29.34
CA TYR A 415 -11.76 -12.91 29.46
C TYR A 415 -11.97 -14.02 30.52
N GLU A 416 -11.14 -15.07 30.52
CA GLU A 416 -11.18 -16.13 31.53
C GLU A 416 -10.93 -15.57 32.93
N ASN A 417 -9.92 -14.70 33.08
CA ASN A 417 -9.59 -14.06 34.36
C ASN A 417 -10.74 -13.17 34.87
N GLN A 418 -11.48 -12.50 33.98
CA GLN A 418 -12.65 -11.70 34.35
C GLN A 418 -13.88 -12.57 34.71
N GLY A 419 -14.05 -13.71 34.04
CA GLY A 419 -15.10 -14.69 34.33
C GLY A 419 -14.94 -15.36 35.70
N VAL A 420 -13.71 -15.74 36.05
CA VAL A 420 -13.35 -16.33 37.35
C VAL A 420 -13.61 -15.33 38.49
N ASN A 421 -13.25 -14.06 38.31
CA ASN A 421 -13.51 -13.00 39.30
C ASN A 421 -15.00 -12.73 39.53
N ARG A 422 -15.85 -12.86 38.49
CA ARG A 422 -17.32 -12.71 38.63
C ARG A 422 -17.98 -13.91 39.32
N GLN A 423 -17.45 -15.12 39.16
CA GLN A 423 -17.92 -16.33 39.84
C GLN A 423 -17.55 -16.34 41.33
N MET A 424 -16.36 -15.86 41.68
CA MET A 424 -15.94 -15.69 43.08
C MET A 424 -16.77 -14.61 43.80
N ALA A 425 -17.08 -13.48 43.14
CA ALA A 425 -17.88 -12.41 43.74
C ALA A 425 -19.37 -12.75 43.99
N ARG A 426 -19.90 -13.82 43.37
CA ARG A 426 -21.28 -14.31 43.62
C ARG A 426 -21.34 -15.42 44.68
N SER A 427 -20.21 -15.92 45.15
CA SER A 427 -20.11 -17.05 46.08
C SER A 427 -19.65 -16.62 47.49
N ILE A 428 -19.66 -15.31 47.77
CA ILE A 428 -19.38 -14.70 49.08
C ILE A 428 -20.68 -14.21 49.69
#